data_AF-A0AAN5CN22-F1
#
_entry.id   AF-A0AAN5CN22-F1
#
_cell.length_a   1.000
_cell.length_b   1.000
_cell.length_c   1.000
_cell.angle_alpha   90.00
_cell.angle_beta   90.00
_cell.angle_gamma   90.00
#
_symmetry.space_group_name_H-M   'P 1'
#
loop_
_entity.id
_entity.type
_entity.pdbx_description
1 polymer ?
#
loop_
_entity_poly.entity_id
_entity_poly.type
_entity_poly.pdbx_seq_one_letter_code
_entity_poly.pdbx_strand_id
1 'polypeptide(L)'
;QTFYWLVICMVFLNTLVLTTEHHKQPEWLDRFQNAGNLFFVILFTLEMLLKMYSLGFTSYTRSQFNRFDCFVVISSIVEFVLVTLQLMKPLGVSVLRSARLLRIFKVTKYWASLRNLVASLLNSLRSIMSLLLLLFLFIVIFALLGMQVFGGKFNFNPQAPKPRANFDTFIQSLLTVFQILTGEDWNAVMYNGIESFGGVGSIGMMVCIYYIVLFICGNYNPAERLLGHCRRQSGRRRLTYECRERGR
;
A
#
# COMPACT_ATOMS: atom_id res chain seq x y z
N GLN A 1 -12.28 -1.88 31.34
CA GLN A 1 -10.85 -2.27 31.30
C GLN A 1 -10.64 -3.73 30.90
N THR A 2 -11.34 -4.70 31.51
CA THR A 2 -11.20 -6.14 31.21
C THR A 2 -11.54 -6.51 29.76
N PHE A 3 -12.66 -5.99 29.24
CA PHE A 3 -13.08 -6.21 27.85
C PHE A 3 -12.03 -5.76 26.81
N TYR A 4 -11.32 -4.67 27.09
CA TYR A 4 -10.24 -4.16 26.24
C TYR A 4 -9.07 -5.15 26.12
N TRP A 5 -8.60 -5.65 27.28
CA TRP A 5 -7.47 -6.59 27.32
C TRP A 5 -7.84 -7.90 26.65
N LEU A 6 -9.07 -8.37 26.86
CA LEU A 6 -9.59 -9.57 26.22
C LEU A 6 -9.54 -9.47 24.69
N VAL A 7 -9.99 -8.35 24.10
CA VAL A 7 -9.96 -8.19 22.63
C VAL A 7 -8.53 -8.15 22.10
N ILE A 8 -7.61 -7.47 22.79
CA ILE A 8 -6.20 -7.45 22.39
C ILE A 8 -5.60 -8.86 22.44
N CYS A 9 -5.84 -9.61 23.51
CA CYS A 9 -5.40 -10.99 23.63
C CYS A 9 -5.97 -11.86 22.49
N MET A 10 -7.23 -11.69 22.13
CA MET A 10 -7.83 -12.42 20.99
C MET A 10 -7.17 -12.07 19.66
N VAL A 11 -6.89 -10.79 19.39
CA VAL A 11 -6.19 -10.37 18.16
C VAL A 11 -4.76 -10.91 18.14
N PHE A 12 -4.07 -10.89 19.28
CA PHE A 12 -2.73 -11.44 19.41
C PHE A 12 -2.70 -12.96 19.17
N LEU A 13 -3.60 -13.71 19.79
CA LEU A 13 -3.74 -15.16 19.58
C LEU A 13 -4.09 -15.48 18.12
N ASN A 14 -4.99 -14.70 17.49
CA ASN A 14 -5.30 -14.87 16.07
C ASN A 14 -4.06 -14.63 15.18
N THR A 15 -3.25 -13.64 15.53
CA THR A 15 -2.00 -13.34 14.84
C THR A 15 -1.00 -14.47 15.00
N LEU A 16 -0.85 -15.04 16.21
CA LEU A 16 0.02 -16.19 16.45
C LEU A 16 -0.38 -17.40 15.59
N VAL A 17 -1.66 -17.74 15.54
CA VAL A 17 -2.14 -18.83 14.67
C VAL A 17 -1.78 -18.56 13.21
N LEU A 18 -1.94 -17.33 12.74
CA LEU A 18 -1.60 -16.95 11.36
C LEU A 18 -0.08 -17.04 11.07
N THR A 19 0.78 -16.72 12.04
CA THR A 19 2.23 -16.85 11.88
C THR A 19 2.73 -18.29 11.80
N THR A 20 1.91 -19.28 12.18
CA THR A 20 2.28 -20.70 12.06
C THR A 20 2.12 -21.26 10.65
N GLU A 21 1.45 -20.54 9.73
CA GLU A 21 1.27 -20.99 8.35
C GLU A 21 2.62 -21.05 7.61
N HIS A 22 2.95 -22.22 7.04
CA HIS A 22 4.18 -22.42 6.27
C HIS A 22 3.98 -23.35 5.07
N HIS A 23 4.89 -23.25 4.09
CA HIS A 23 4.83 -24.06 2.88
C HIS A 23 5.07 -25.54 3.20
N LYS A 24 4.21 -26.43 2.67
CA LYS A 24 4.22 -27.89 2.91
C LYS A 24 4.03 -28.26 4.39
N GLN A 25 3.11 -27.58 5.07
CA GLN A 25 2.75 -27.89 6.45
C GLN A 25 1.98 -29.22 6.60
N PRO A 26 2.04 -29.86 7.78
CA PRO A 26 1.33 -31.11 8.03
C PRO A 26 -0.19 -30.89 8.15
N GLU A 27 -0.99 -31.88 7.74
CA GLU A 27 -2.46 -31.80 7.70
C GLU A 27 -3.12 -31.53 9.07
N TRP A 28 -2.46 -31.91 10.18
CA TRP A 28 -2.98 -31.59 11.51
C TRP A 28 -2.95 -30.08 11.77
N LEU A 29 -1.92 -29.39 11.28
CA LEU A 29 -1.76 -27.96 11.45
C LEU A 29 -2.78 -27.20 10.61
N ASP A 30 -3.05 -27.65 9.38
CA ASP A 30 -4.13 -27.14 8.54
C ASP A 30 -5.50 -27.24 9.25
N ARG A 31 -5.80 -28.40 9.84
CA ARG A 31 -7.05 -28.61 10.59
C ARG A 31 -7.14 -27.69 11.81
N PHE A 32 -6.06 -27.56 12.56
CA PHE A 32 -5.97 -26.68 13.72
C PHE A 32 -6.18 -25.21 13.32
N GLN A 33 -5.49 -24.73 12.28
CA GLN A 33 -5.63 -23.36 11.77
C GLN A 33 -7.05 -23.10 11.27
N ASN A 34 -7.67 -24.02 10.53
CA ASN A 34 -9.04 -23.87 10.07
C ASN A 34 -10.05 -23.79 11.24
N ALA A 35 -9.91 -24.66 12.24
CA ALA A 35 -10.74 -24.61 13.45
C ALA A 35 -10.53 -23.31 14.24
N GLY A 36 -9.28 -22.90 14.42
CA GLY A 36 -8.93 -21.64 15.08
C GLY A 36 -9.50 -20.41 14.34
N ASN A 37 -9.43 -20.40 13.01
CA ASN A 37 -9.99 -19.32 12.20
C ASN A 37 -11.50 -19.20 12.38
N LEU A 38 -12.24 -20.32 12.36
CA LEU A 38 -13.68 -20.32 12.64
C LEU A 38 -13.98 -19.80 14.04
N PHE A 39 -13.24 -20.27 15.04
CA PHE A 39 -13.37 -19.82 16.42
C PHE A 39 -13.20 -18.30 16.57
N PHE A 40 -12.16 -17.72 15.98
CA PHE A 40 -11.94 -16.27 16.02
C PHE A 40 -13.02 -15.49 15.27
N VAL A 41 -13.54 -15.98 14.14
CA VAL A 41 -14.63 -15.33 13.41
C VAL A 41 -15.89 -15.27 14.27
N ILE A 42 -16.25 -16.36 14.93
CA ILE A 42 -17.41 -16.40 15.83
C ILE A 42 -17.23 -15.39 16.97
N LEU A 43 -16.07 -15.40 17.64
CA LEU A 43 -15.79 -14.47 18.74
C LEU A 43 -15.82 -12.99 18.31
N PHE A 44 -15.22 -12.64 17.17
CA PHE A 44 -15.25 -11.25 16.68
C PHE A 44 -16.65 -10.84 16.21
N THR A 45 -17.45 -11.78 15.72
CA THR A 45 -18.86 -11.52 15.38
C THR A 45 -19.67 -11.23 16.63
N LEU A 46 -19.50 -12.03 17.69
CA LEU A 46 -20.14 -11.80 18.98
C LEU A 46 -19.73 -10.46 19.60
N GLU A 47 -18.43 -10.14 19.58
CA GLU A 47 -17.90 -8.84 20.02
C GLU A 47 -18.58 -7.67 19.28
N MET A 48 -18.72 -7.77 17.96
CA MET A 48 -19.37 -6.75 17.14
C MET A 48 -20.87 -6.62 17.48
N LEU A 49 -21.59 -7.73 17.62
CA LEU A 49 -23.02 -7.72 17.98
C LEU A 49 -23.25 -7.10 19.37
N LEU A 50 -22.42 -7.45 20.36
CA LEU A 50 -22.49 -6.88 21.70
C LEU A 50 -22.26 -5.36 21.68
N LYS A 51 -21.27 -4.88 20.91
CA LYS A 51 -21.03 -3.44 20.74
C LYS A 51 -22.20 -2.73 20.06
N MET A 52 -22.79 -3.34 19.04
CA MET A 52 -23.91 -2.76 18.30
C MET A 52 -25.16 -2.66 19.18
N TYR A 53 -25.42 -3.68 20.01
CA TYR A 53 -26.51 -3.69 20.97
C TYR A 53 -26.28 -2.65 22.09
N SER A 54 -25.08 -2.60 22.67
CA SER A 54 -24.79 -1.70 23.80
C SER A 54 -24.74 -0.21 23.41
N LEU A 55 -24.24 0.14 22.22
CA LEU A 55 -24.07 1.53 21.79
C LEU A 55 -25.26 2.06 20.98
N GLY A 56 -26.09 1.18 20.43
CA GLY A 56 -27.07 1.50 19.41
C GLY A 56 -26.46 1.63 18.01
N PHE A 57 -27.22 1.26 16.99
CA PHE A 57 -26.76 1.18 15.59
C PHE A 57 -26.20 2.50 15.04
N THR A 58 -26.88 3.61 15.31
CA THR A 58 -26.48 4.95 14.83
C THR A 58 -25.19 5.44 15.49
N SER A 59 -25.01 5.17 16.79
CA SER A 59 -23.79 5.57 17.51
C SER A 59 -22.60 4.70 17.08
N TYR A 60 -22.84 3.41 16.85
CA TYR A 60 -21.83 2.48 16.37
C TYR A 60 -21.23 2.90 15.02
N THR A 61 -22.10 3.23 14.04
CA THR A 61 -21.68 3.58 12.67
C THR A 61 -21.04 4.96 12.55
N ARG A 62 -21.25 5.87 13.51
CA ARG A 62 -20.59 7.19 13.52
C ARG A 62 -19.08 7.12 13.78
N SER A 63 -18.60 6.08 14.47
CA SER A 63 -17.18 5.92 14.82
C SER A 63 -16.40 5.22 13.72
N GLN A 64 -15.35 5.87 13.20
CA GLN A 64 -14.53 5.33 12.10
C GLN A 64 -13.85 4.01 12.44
N PHE A 65 -13.38 3.84 13.68
CA PHE A 65 -12.77 2.58 14.12
C PHE A 65 -13.79 1.45 14.29
N ASN A 66 -15.04 1.76 14.61
CA ASN A 66 -16.11 0.76 14.65
C ASN A 66 -16.54 0.34 13.24
N ARG A 67 -16.56 1.27 12.27
CA ARG A 67 -16.80 0.94 10.86
C ARG A 67 -15.73 0.01 10.29
N PHE A 68 -14.45 0.28 10.62
CA PHE A 68 -13.34 -0.60 10.23
C PHE A 68 -13.46 -1.99 10.86
N ASP A 69 -13.80 -2.06 12.15
CA ASP A 69 -14.04 -3.32 12.87
C ASP A 69 -15.17 -4.14 12.21
N CYS A 70 -16.29 -3.49 11.87
CA CYS A 70 -17.40 -4.08 11.14
C CYS A 70 -16.97 -4.62 9.77
N PHE A 71 -16.21 -3.84 8.99
CA PHE A 71 -15.68 -4.27 7.70
C PHE A 71 -14.82 -5.54 7.82
N VAL A 72 -13.93 -5.58 8.81
CA VAL A 72 -13.06 -6.75 9.06
C VAL A 72 -13.87 -8.00 9.42
N VAL A 73 -14.91 -7.86 10.25
CA VAL A 73 -15.81 -8.97 10.62
C VAL A 73 -16.61 -9.45 9.42
N ILE A 74 -17.21 -8.54 8.65
CA ILE A 74 -17.98 -8.89 7.44
C ILE A 74 -17.09 -9.59 6.41
N SER A 75 -15.90 -9.05 6.13
CA SER A 75 -14.95 -9.68 5.21
C SER A 75 -14.59 -11.11 5.64
N SER A 76 -14.54 -11.36 6.95
CA SER A 76 -14.22 -12.67 7.51
C SER A 76 -15.38 -13.67 7.38
N ILE A 77 -16.62 -13.21 7.54
CA ILE A 77 -17.82 -14.02 7.32
C ILE A 77 -17.96 -14.36 5.84
N VAL A 78 -17.79 -13.36 4.97
CA VAL A 78 -17.81 -13.52 3.51
C VAL A 78 -16.79 -14.56 3.06
N GLU A 79 -15.55 -14.45 3.55
CA GLU A 79 -14.52 -15.46 3.30
C GLU A 79 -14.97 -16.87 3.70
N PHE A 80 -15.44 -17.06 4.94
CA PHE A 80 -15.88 -18.36 5.43
C PHE A 80 -16.98 -18.98 4.56
N VAL A 81 -17.98 -18.18 4.17
CA VAL A 81 -19.09 -18.61 3.31
C VAL A 81 -18.59 -18.98 1.91
N LEU A 82 -17.75 -18.16 1.30
CA LEU A 82 -17.20 -18.40 -0.04
C LEU A 82 -16.33 -19.67 -0.09
N VAL A 83 -15.53 -19.92 0.93
CA VAL A 83 -14.71 -21.14 1.04
C VAL A 83 -15.58 -22.37 1.24
N THR A 84 -16.60 -22.28 2.10
CA THR A 84 -17.49 -23.41 2.41
C THR A 84 -18.37 -23.80 1.21
N LEU A 85 -18.91 -22.81 0.49
CA LEU A 85 -19.77 -23.03 -0.68
C LEU A 85 -18.98 -23.29 -1.97
N GLN A 86 -17.64 -23.29 -1.92
CA GLN A 86 -16.75 -23.49 -3.07
C GLN A 86 -17.07 -22.60 -4.29
N LEU A 87 -17.61 -21.40 -4.06
CA LEU A 87 -18.10 -20.50 -5.13
C LEU A 87 -16.99 -19.71 -5.85
N MET A 88 -15.71 -19.91 -5.50
CA MET A 88 -14.62 -19.07 -5.97
C MET A 88 -13.44 -19.88 -6.52
N LYS A 89 -12.83 -19.35 -7.60
CA LYS A 89 -11.58 -19.87 -8.17
C LYS A 89 -10.45 -19.87 -7.13
N PRO A 90 -9.47 -20.79 -7.22
CA PRO A 90 -8.40 -20.94 -6.24
C PRO A 90 -7.58 -19.68 -5.98
N LEU A 91 -7.40 -18.81 -7.00
CA LEU A 91 -6.72 -17.52 -6.84
C LEU A 91 -7.46 -16.55 -5.91
N GLY A 92 -8.79 -16.47 -6.03
CA GLY A 92 -9.59 -15.58 -5.19
C GLY A 92 -9.62 -16.05 -3.73
N VAL A 93 -9.64 -17.36 -3.51
CA VAL A 93 -9.55 -17.96 -2.17
C VAL A 93 -8.24 -17.56 -1.48
N SER A 94 -7.11 -17.55 -2.20
CA SER A 94 -5.82 -17.13 -1.63
C SER A 94 -5.83 -15.67 -1.18
N VAL A 95 -6.43 -14.77 -1.97
CA VAL A 95 -6.50 -13.34 -1.63
C VAL A 95 -7.40 -13.11 -0.41
N LEU A 96 -8.55 -13.78 -0.34
CA LEU A 96 -9.46 -13.68 0.80
C LEU A 96 -8.83 -14.22 2.09
N ARG A 97 -8.02 -15.28 2.01
CA ARG A 97 -7.23 -15.75 3.17
C ARG A 97 -6.25 -14.67 3.65
N SER A 98 -5.60 -13.94 2.73
CA SER A 98 -4.73 -12.82 3.10
C SER A 98 -5.49 -11.66 3.77
N ALA A 99 -6.79 -11.48 3.48
CA ALA A 99 -7.60 -10.45 4.12
C ALA A 99 -7.74 -10.66 5.65
N ARG A 100 -7.47 -11.86 6.18
CA ARG A 100 -7.40 -12.11 7.63
C ARG A 100 -6.34 -11.26 8.33
N LEU A 101 -5.27 -10.88 7.63
CA LEU A 101 -4.24 -9.96 8.13
C LEU A 101 -4.82 -8.60 8.54
N LEU A 102 -5.96 -8.20 7.95
CA LEU A 102 -6.65 -6.96 8.31
C LEU A 102 -7.09 -6.95 9.78
N ARG A 103 -7.29 -8.12 10.41
CA ARG A 103 -7.66 -8.23 11.84
C ARG A 103 -6.58 -7.71 12.77
N ILE A 104 -5.30 -7.79 12.37
CA ILE A 104 -4.17 -7.26 13.15
C ILE A 104 -4.33 -5.75 13.36
N PHE A 105 -4.86 -5.05 12.35
CA PHE A 105 -5.11 -3.61 12.45
C PHE A 105 -6.19 -3.25 13.48
N LYS A 106 -6.98 -4.19 14.03
CA LYS A 106 -7.89 -3.91 15.16
C LYS A 106 -7.13 -3.38 16.38
N VAL A 107 -5.85 -3.75 16.57
CA VAL A 107 -4.99 -3.22 17.63
C VAL A 107 -4.87 -1.69 17.58
N THR A 108 -4.91 -1.09 16.38
CA THR A 108 -4.79 0.37 16.18
C THR A 108 -5.85 1.16 16.94
N LYS A 109 -7.06 0.61 17.13
CA LYS A 109 -8.15 1.25 17.88
C LYS A 109 -7.83 1.38 19.37
N TYR A 110 -7.14 0.38 19.89
CA TYR A 110 -6.90 0.17 21.30
C TYR A 110 -5.58 0.81 21.76
N TRP A 111 -4.59 0.87 20.88
CA TRP A 111 -3.30 1.48 21.16
C TRP A 111 -3.31 2.98 20.84
N ALA A 112 -3.48 3.81 21.88
CA ALA A 112 -3.63 5.27 21.73
C ALA A 112 -2.49 5.93 20.92
N SER A 113 -1.24 5.50 21.13
CA SER A 113 -0.08 6.01 20.37
C SER A 113 -0.21 5.68 18.88
N LEU A 114 -0.48 4.42 18.54
CA LEU A 114 -0.66 3.96 17.15
C LEU A 114 -1.86 4.64 16.49
N ARG A 115 -2.96 4.81 17.23
CA ARG A 115 -4.15 5.55 16.78
C ARG A 115 -3.81 6.99 16.40
N ASN A 116 -3.08 7.68 17.27
CA ASN A 116 -2.67 9.07 17.05
C ASN A 116 -1.67 9.17 15.89
N LEU A 117 -0.79 8.18 15.72
CA LEU A 117 0.12 8.09 14.58
C LEU A 117 -0.66 7.94 13.26
N VAL A 118 -1.58 6.99 13.16
CA VAL A 118 -2.42 6.78 11.97
C VAL A 118 -3.25 8.02 11.65
N ALA A 119 -3.88 8.64 12.65
CA ALA A 119 -4.62 9.88 12.47
C ALA A 119 -3.72 11.01 11.94
N SER A 120 -2.52 11.15 12.48
CA SER A 120 -1.54 12.14 12.03
C SER A 120 -1.07 11.88 10.60
N LEU A 121 -0.84 10.61 10.24
CA LEU A 121 -0.47 10.20 8.88
C LEU A 121 -1.57 10.53 7.88
N LEU A 122 -2.83 10.18 8.18
CA LEU A 122 -3.97 10.47 7.29
C LEU A 122 -4.18 11.98 7.07
N ASN A 123 -3.98 12.78 8.12
CA ASN A 123 -4.04 14.24 8.02
C ASN A 123 -2.90 14.79 7.13
N SER A 124 -1.68 14.29 7.30
CA SER A 124 -0.54 14.67 6.46
C SER A 124 -0.73 14.23 5.01
N LEU A 125 -1.26 13.04 4.76
CA LEU A 125 -1.57 12.54 3.42
C LEU A 125 -2.55 13.49 2.70
N ARG A 126 -3.64 13.90 3.38
CA ARG A 126 -4.59 14.88 2.81
C ARG A 126 -3.91 16.17 2.36
N SER A 127 -2.90 16.64 3.09
CA SER A 127 -2.16 17.86 2.73
C SER A 127 -1.18 17.70 1.56
N ILE A 128 -0.76 16.47 1.23
CA ILE A 128 0.21 16.18 0.16
C ILE A 128 -0.48 15.58 -1.08
N MET A 129 -1.80 15.29 -1.04
CA MET A 129 -2.54 14.72 -2.18
C MET A 129 -2.39 15.53 -3.47
N SER A 130 -2.36 16.86 -3.40
CA SER A 130 -2.15 17.71 -4.58
C SER A 130 -0.78 17.51 -5.22
N LEU A 131 0.25 17.28 -4.41
CA LEU A 131 1.60 16.97 -4.88
C LEU A 131 1.68 15.55 -5.45
N LEU A 132 1.02 14.57 -4.83
CA LEU A 132 0.94 13.20 -5.36
C LEU A 132 0.22 13.16 -6.71
N LEU A 133 -0.87 13.91 -6.87
CA LEU A 133 -1.59 14.00 -8.14
C LEU A 133 -0.73 14.63 -9.24
N LEU A 134 0.01 15.69 -8.91
CA LEU A 134 0.94 16.31 -9.85
C LEU A 134 2.07 15.36 -10.24
N LEU A 135 2.65 14.65 -9.27
CA LEU A 135 3.68 13.63 -9.52
C LEU A 135 3.13 12.51 -10.40
N PHE A 136 1.92 12.03 -10.12
CA PHE A 136 1.28 11.00 -10.94
C PHE A 136 1.04 11.48 -12.38
N LEU A 137 0.56 12.71 -12.58
CA LEU A 137 0.41 13.29 -13.91
C LEU A 137 1.75 13.38 -14.65
N PHE A 138 2.82 13.80 -13.96
CA PHE A 138 4.17 13.82 -14.52
C PHE A 138 4.62 12.42 -14.96
N ILE A 139 4.41 11.38 -14.13
CA ILE A 139 4.71 9.99 -14.47
C ILE A 139 3.94 9.56 -15.72
N VAL A 140 2.65 9.90 -15.81
CA VAL A 140 1.83 9.57 -16.98
C VAL A 140 2.37 10.22 -18.27
N ILE A 141 2.73 11.50 -18.24
CA ILE A 141 3.29 12.20 -19.40
C ILE A 141 4.58 11.52 -19.89
N PHE A 142 5.50 11.23 -18.97
CA PHE A 142 6.77 10.58 -19.31
C PHE A 142 6.61 9.11 -19.71
N ALA A 143 5.61 8.40 -19.17
CA ALA A 143 5.29 7.04 -19.57
C ALA A 143 4.73 7.01 -21.00
N LEU A 144 3.81 7.93 -21.35
CA LEU A 144 3.30 8.07 -22.72
C LEU A 144 4.41 8.43 -23.69
N LEU A 145 5.28 9.39 -23.34
CA LEU A 145 6.43 9.76 -24.17
C LEU A 145 7.40 8.59 -24.33
N GLY A 146 7.69 7.86 -23.25
CA GLY A 146 8.53 6.67 -23.26
C GLY A 146 7.99 5.58 -24.18
N MET A 147 6.67 5.34 -24.20
CA MET A 147 6.06 4.40 -25.16
C MET A 147 6.27 4.83 -26.62
N GLN A 148 6.11 6.12 -26.93
CA GLN A 148 6.31 6.61 -28.31
C GLN A 148 7.77 6.48 -28.76
N VAL A 149 8.72 6.66 -27.84
CA VAL A 149 10.16 6.62 -28.17
C VAL A 149 10.71 5.20 -28.17
N PHE A 150 10.38 4.40 -27.15
CA PHE A 150 11.00 3.10 -26.83
C PHE A 150 10.07 1.89 -27.04
N GLY A 151 8.79 2.10 -27.33
CA GLY A 151 7.81 1.03 -27.48
C GLY A 151 8.23 0.01 -28.55
N GLY A 152 8.30 -1.27 -28.18
CA GLY A 152 8.67 -2.35 -29.07
C GLY A 152 10.17 -2.42 -29.43
N LYS A 153 11.00 -1.52 -28.91
CA LYS A 153 12.44 -1.46 -29.25
C LYS A 153 13.34 -2.26 -28.32
N PHE A 154 12.83 -2.69 -27.16
CA PHE A 154 13.61 -3.44 -26.15
C PHE A 154 13.68 -4.95 -26.48
N ASN A 155 13.82 -5.28 -27.76
CA ASN A 155 13.90 -6.65 -28.28
C ASN A 155 15.34 -6.94 -28.73
N PHE A 156 16.26 -7.10 -27.78
CA PHE A 156 17.69 -7.29 -28.08
C PHE A 156 18.02 -8.66 -28.66
N ASN A 157 17.33 -9.71 -28.20
CA ASN A 157 17.54 -11.08 -28.65
C ASN A 157 16.18 -11.80 -28.75
N PRO A 158 15.83 -12.42 -29.90
CA PRO A 158 14.60 -13.19 -30.06
C PRO A 158 14.46 -14.37 -29.07
N GLN A 159 15.58 -14.87 -28.53
CA GLN A 159 15.59 -16.02 -27.62
C GLN A 159 15.72 -15.66 -26.14
N ALA A 160 16.03 -14.40 -25.82
CA ALA A 160 16.10 -13.94 -24.44
C ALA A 160 14.76 -13.34 -23.98
N PRO A 161 14.36 -13.53 -22.72
CA PRO A 161 13.21 -12.84 -22.18
C PRO A 161 13.48 -11.33 -22.20
N LYS A 162 12.48 -10.56 -22.65
CA LYS A 162 12.55 -9.09 -22.65
C LYS A 162 12.82 -8.57 -21.23
N PRO A 163 13.54 -7.43 -21.08
CA PRO A 163 13.69 -6.78 -19.79
C PRO A 163 12.32 -6.47 -19.18
N ARG A 164 12.19 -6.71 -17.86
CA ARG A 164 10.94 -6.41 -17.14
C ARG A 164 10.62 -4.91 -17.21
N ALA A 165 11.63 -4.06 -17.02
CA ALA A 165 11.50 -2.61 -17.17
C ALA A 165 11.59 -2.22 -18.65
N ASN A 166 10.44 -2.17 -19.32
CA ASN A 166 10.30 -1.76 -20.72
C ASN A 166 9.16 -0.74 -20.91
N PHE A 167 8.98 -0.30 -22.16
CA PHE A 167 7.97 0.69 -22.55
C PHE A 167 6.95 0.14 -23.57
N ASP A 168 6.69 -1.17 -23.56
CA ASP A 168 5.79 -1.79 -24.55
C ASP A 168 4.31 -1.53 -24.26
N THR A 169 3.94 -1.46 -22.98
CA THR A 169 2.55 -1.23 -22.55
C THR A 169 2.46 -0.07 -21.56
N PHE A 170 1.27 0.52 -21.44
CA PHE A 170 1.06 1.68 -20.57
C PHE A 170 1.40 1.40 -19.10
N ILE A 171 0.90 0.30 -18.53
CA ILE A 171 1.15 -0.05 -17.13
C ILE A 171 2.63 -0.36 -16.90
N GLN A 172 3.27 -1.08 -17.82
CA GLN A 172 4.70 -1.36 -17.71
C GLN A 172 5.54 -0.09 -17.80
N SER A 173 5.20 0.82 -18.72
CA SER A 173 5.87 2.11 -18.86
C SER A 173 5.69 2.99 -17.62
N LEU A 174 4.50 2.97 -17.01
CA LEU A 174 4.22 3.68 -15.77
C LEU A 174 5.10 3.17 -14.63
N LEU A 175 5.24 1.85 -14.49
CA LEU A 175 6.11 1.22 -13.50
C LEU A 175 7.59 1.48 -13.78
N THR A 176 8.02 1.43 -15.04
CA THR A 176 9.40 1.74 -15.45
C THR A 176 9.77 3.19 -15.14
N VAL A 177 8.89 4.15 -15.44
CA VAL A 177 9.11 5.57 -15.06
C VAL A 177 9.14 5.75 -13.55
N PHE A 178 8.25 5.07 -12.82
CA PHE A 178 8.26 5.08 -11.36
C PHE A 178 9.57 4.52 -10.79
N GLN A 179 10.07 3.40 -11.31
CA GLN A 179 11.36 2.81 -10.94
C GLN A 179 12.52 3.80 -11.17
N ILE A 180 12.56 4.46 -12.33
CA ILE A 180 13.58 5.47 -12.63
C ILE A 180 13.52 6.64 -11.63
N LEU A 181 12.31 7.09 -11.27
CA LEU A 181 12.14 8.16 -10.29
C LEU A 181 12.59 7.75 -8.89
N THR A 182 12.37 6.51 -8.49
CA THR A 182 12.90 5.99 -7.21
C THR A 182 14.42 5.85 -7.19
N GLY A 183 15.07 5.96 -8.35
CA GLY A 183 16.52 5.82 -8.49
C GLY A 183 17.01 4.38 -8.34
N GLU A 184 16.12 3.40 -8.45
CA GLU A 184 16.44 1.98 -8.34
C GLU A 184 16.69 1.42 -9.74
N ASP A 185 17.92 0.92 -9.97
CA ASP A 185 18.37 0.34 -11.25
C ASP A 185 18.02 1.14 -12.52
N TRP A 186 17.91 2.47 -12.39
CA TRP A 186 17.56 3.37 -13.48
C TRP A 186 18.62 3.40 -14.59
N ASN A 187 19.89 3.17 -14.22
CA ASN A 187 21.01 3.09 -15.15
C ASN A 187 20.87 1.89 -16.09
N ALA A 188 20.39 0.74 -15.60
CA ALA A 188 20.15 -0.45 -16.42
C ALA A 188 19.05 -0.20 -17.45
N VAL A 189 17.98 0.49 -17.07
CA VAL A 189 16.91 0.89 -18.02
C VAL A 189 17.46 1.86 -19.07
N MET A 190 18.31 2.81 -18.67
CA MET A 190 18.98 3.73 -19.58
C MET A 190 19.91 2.99 -20.55
N TYR A 191 20.71 2.04 -20.09
CA TYR A 191 21.61 1.25 -20.94
C TYR A 191 20.83 0.44 -21.99
N ASN A 192 19.73 -0.21 -21.58
CA ASN A 192 18.82 -0.87 -22.52
C ASN A 192 18.24 0.13 -23.52
N GLY A 193 17.87 1.33 -23.06
CA GLY A 193 17.43 2.43 -23.92
C GLY A 193 18.45 2.79 -25.01
N ILE A 194 19.71 2.98 -24.63
CA ILE A 194 20.81 3.32 -25.56
C ILE A 194 21.04 2.18 -26.57
N GLU A 195 21.09 0.95 -26.07
CA GLU A 195 21.31 -0.24 -26.90
C GLU A 195 20.20 -0.40 -27.95
N SER A 196 18.95 -0.07 -27.60
CA SER A 196 17.81 -0.19 -28.50
C SER A 196 17.87 0.74 -29.73
N PHE A 197 18.76 1.73 -29.73
CA PHE A 197 18.99 2.67 -30.83
C PHE A 197 20.36 2.45 -31.51
N GLY A 198 20.99 1.29 -31.32
CA GLY A 198 22.27 0.96 -31.95
C GLY A 198 23.51 1.26 -31.09
N GLY A 199 23.34 1.46 -29.78
CA GLY A 199 24.43 1.56 -28.82
C GLY A 199 25.07 2.95 -28.72
N VAL A 200 26.26 3.00 -28.11
CA VAL A 200 26.96 4.26 -27.75
C VAL A 200 27.49 5.00 -28.98
N GLY A 201 27.75 4.30 -30.10
CA GLY A 201 28.29 4.89 -31.33
C GLY A 201 27.27 5.58 -32.24
N SER A 202 25.98 5.53 -31.91
CA SER A 202 24.88 6.01 -32.75
C SER A 202 24.05 7.11 -32.07
N ILE A 203 22.87 7.42 -32.63
CA ILE A 203 21.85 8.32 -32.04
C ILE A 203 21.40 7.82 -30.65
N GLY A 204 21.74 6.59 -30.24
CA GLY A 204 21.45 6.03 -28.92
C GLY A 204 21.99 6.85 -27.75
N MET A 205 23.05 7.65 -27.90
CA MET A 205 23.47 8.56 -26.82
C MET A 205 22.46 9.69 -26.55
N MET A 206 21.70 10.14 -27.56
CA MET A 206 20.71 11.21 -27.38
C MET A 206 19.52 10.75 -26.52
N VAL A 207 19.28 9.45 -26.45
CA VAL A 207 18.29 8.84 -25.58
C VAL A 207 18.61 9.05 -24.10
N CYS A 208 19.88 9.17 -23.72
CA CYS A 208 20.28 9.48 -22.34
C CYS A 208 19.63 10.77 -21.83
N ILE A 209 19.39 11.74 -22.72
CA ILE A 209 18.77 13.02 -22.37
C ILE A 209 17.38 12.81 -21.78
N TYR A 210 16.59 11.87 -22.33
CA TYR A 210 15.28 11.53 -21.76
C TYR A 210 15.39 11.08 -20.30
N TYR A 211 16.31 10.16 -20.00
CA TYR A 211 16.51 9.62 -18.65
C TYR A 211 17.07 10.66 -17.69
N ILE A 212 18.02 11.49 -18.14
CA ILE A 212 18.60 12.58 -17.34
C ILE A 212 17.53 13.63 -17.00
N VAL A 213 16.74 14.06 -17.99
CA VAL A 213 15.64 15.03 -17.79
C VAL A 213 14.60 14.43 -16.86
N LEU A 214 14.20 13.16 -17.07
CA LEU A 214 13.25 12.47 -16.21
C LEU A 214 13.76 12.42 -14.76
N PHE A 215 15.02 12.05 -14.55
CA PHE A 215 15.60 11.92 -13.22
C PHE A 215 15.73 13.28 -12.52
N ILE A 216 16.23 14.31 -13.20
CA ILE A 216 16.38 15.66 -12.64
C ILE A 216 15.02 16.29 -12.38
N CYS A 217 14.15 16.38 -13.39
CA CYS A 217 12.85 17.03 -13.22
C CYS A 217 11.95 16.25 -12.25
N GLY A 218 12.06 14.92 -12.26
CA GLY A 218 11.24 14.04 -11.46
C GLY A 218 11.65 13.91 -10.01
N ASN A 219 12.94 14.04 -9.68
CA ASN A 219 13.40 14.06 -8.29
C ASN A 219 13.47 15.49 -7.72
N TYR A 220 13.97 16.46 -8.48
CA TYR A 220 14.23 17.79 -7.94
C TYR A 220 12.93 18.58 -7.66
N ASN A 221 11.99 18.61 -8.62
CA ASN A 221 10.78 19.43 -8.50
C ASN A 221 9.79 18.92 -7.42
N PRO A 222 9.54 17.60 -7.28
CA PRO A 222 8.70 17.08 -6.19
C PRO A 222 9.40 17.11 -4.83
N ALA A 223 10.70 16.77 -4.75
CA ALA A 223 11.43 16.78 -3.48
C ALA A 223 11.53 18.19 -2.89
N GLU A 224 11.83 19.20 -3.71
CA GLU A 224 11.88 20.59 -3.25
C GLU A 224 10.50 21.09 -2.79
N ARG A 225 9.43 20.78 -3.53
CA ARG A 225 8.06 21.13 -3.13
C ARG A 225 7.63 20.42 -1.84
N LEU A 226 8.01 19.15 -1.66
CA LEU A 226 7.77 18.40 -0.42
C LEU A 226 8.54 18.99 0.76
N LEU A 227 9.84 19.27 0.58
CA LEU A 227 10.66 19.93 1.60
C LEU A 227 10.12 21.32 1.95
N GLY A 228 9.69 22.10 0.96
CA GLY A 228 9.06 23.40 1.14
C GLY A 228 7.74 23.30 1.90
N HIS A 229 6.90 22.32 1.57
CA HIS A 229 5.64 22.07 2.27
C HIS A 229 5.88 21.62 3.73
N CYS A 230 6.81 20.70 3.96
CA CYS A 230 7.24 20.29 5.30
C CYS A 230 7.80 21.46 6.11
N ARG A 231 8.63 22.31 5.50
CA ARG A 231 9.19 23.52 6.14
C ARG A 231 8.09 24.52 6.51
N ARG A 232 7.11 24.75 5.62
CA ARG A 232 5.93 25.61 5.89
C ARG A 232 5.07 25.06 7.02
N GLN A 233 4.80 23.75 7.05
CA GLN A 233 4.05 23.13 8.14
C GLN A 233 4.80 23.20 9.48
N SER A 234 6.10 22.94 9.48
CA SER A 234 6.94 23.04 10.68
C SER A 234 7.00 24.48 11.21
N GLY A 235 7.14 25.47 10.32
CA GLY A 235 7.13 26.89 10.68
C GLY A 235 5.79 27.33 11.26
N ARG A 236 4.67 26.92 10.66
CA ARG A 236 3.32 27.24 11.16
C ARG A 236 3.07 26.62 12.54
N ARG A 237 3.53 25.39 12.79
CA ARG A 237 3.45 24.77 14.13
C ARG A 237 4.26 25.58 15.15
N ARG A 238 5.52 25.93 14.84
CA ARG A 238 6.40 26.71 15.74
C ARG A 238 5.79 28.06 16.13
N LEU A 239 5.26 28.82 15.17
CA LEU A 239 4.55 30.09 15.42
C LEU A 239 3.33 29.92 16.32
N THR A 240 2.59 28.82 16.17
CA THR A 240 1.42 28.53 17.01
C THR A 240 1.82 28.27 18.47
N TYR A 241 2.98 27.62 18.69
CA TYR A 241 3.53 27.44 20.04
C TYR A 241 4.02 28.76 20.63
N GLU A 242 4.75 29.59 19.88
CA GLU A 242 5.26 30.88 20.36
C GLU A 242 4.13 31.88 20.70
N CYS A 243 3.07 31.95 19.89
CA CYS A 243 1.89 32.78 20.21
C CYS A 243 1.17 32.31 21.48
N ARG A 244 1.19 31.00 21.77
CA ARG A 244 0.59 30.43 22.99
C ARG A 244 1.44 30.68 24.23
N GLU A 245 2.74 30.89 24.07
CA GLU A 245 3.62 31.29 25.17
C GLU A 245 3.63 32.79 25.43
N ARG A 246 3.54 33.64 24.39
CA ARG A 246 3.46 35.11 24.57
C ARG A 246 2.10 35.62 25.04
N GLY A 247 1.05 34.81 24.93
CA GLY A 247 -0.29 35.11 25.46
C GLY A 247 -0.53 34.61 26.89
N ARG A 248 0.52 34.10 27.55
CA ARG A 248 0.55 33.72 28.98
C ARG A 248 1.54 34.62 29.70
#